data_AF-A0A535APQ2-F1
#
_entry.id   AF-A0A535APQ2-F1
#
_cell.length_a   1.000
_cell.length_b   1.000
_cell.length_c   1.000
_cell.angle_alpha   90.00
_cell.angle_beta   90.00
_cell.angle_gamma   90.00
#
_symmetry.space_group_name_H-M   'P 1'
#
loop_
_entity.id
_entity.type
_entity.pdbx_description
1 polymer ?
#
loop_
_entity_poly.entity_id
_entity_poly.type
_entity_poly.pdbx_seq_one_letter_code
_entity_poly.pdbx_strand_id
1 'polypeptide(L)'
;MADTQALVAEAESLGLFKAHAPFEVHCANCHARLDGRGDCATCGLIGRSEAEIAKRAQVDPAGTAKLLETQIARRKAFKPAGREKSQER
;
A
#
# COMPACT_ATOMS: atom_id res chain seq x y z
N MET A 1 8.50 18.03 9.56
CA MET A 1 7.35 17.18 9.91
C MET A 1 6.83 16.63 8.60
N ALA A 2 6.83 15.31 8.41
CA ALA A 2 6.29 14.73 7.18
C ALA A 2 4.78 14.98 7.17
N ASP A 3 4.28 15.61 6.11
CA ASP A 3 2.88 15.93 5.99
C ASP A 3 2.10 14.64 5.68
N THR A 4 1.43 14.10 6.70
CA THR A 4 0.70 12.83 6.57
C THR A 4 -0.37 12.92 5.49
N GLN A 5 -0.97 14.10 5.24
CA GLN A 5 -1.93 14.28 4.16
C GLN A 5 -1.26 14.16 2.79
N ALA A 6 -0.08 14.77 2.60
CA ALA A 6 0.69 14.61 1.37
C ALA A 6 1.06 13.14 1.10
N LEU A 7 1.40 12.39 2.15
CA LEU A 7 1.66 10.94 2.05
C LEU A 7 0.40 10.14 1.70
N VAL A 8 -0.76 10.50 2.25
CA VAL A 8 -2.04 9.86 1.90
C VAL A 8 -2.39 10.13 0.44
N ALA A 9 -2.29 11.39 -0.02
CA ALA A 9 -2.55 11.75 -1.40
C ALA A 9 -1.59 11.08 -2.39
N GLU A 10 -0.30 10.96 -2.04
CA GLU A 10 0.66 10.21 -2.87
C GLU A 10 0.33 8.71 -2.89
N ALA A 11 -0.09 8.14 -1.75
CA ALA A 11 -0.53 6.76 -1.69
C ALA A 11 -1.80 6.51 -2.51
N GLU A 12 -2.76 7.43 -2.48
CA GLU A 12 -3.97 7.40 -3.29
C GLU A 12 -3.64 7.46 -4.79
N SER A 13 -2.79 8.40 -5.19
CA SER A 13 -2.33 8.56 -6.59
C SER A 13 -1.63 7.30 -7.13
N LEU A 14 -0.97 6.53 -6.26
CA LEU A 14 -0.33 5.26 -6.60
C LEU A 14 -1.29 4.06 -6.57
N GLY A 15 -2.56 4.28 -6.20
CA GLY A 15 -3.57 3.24 -6.04
C GLY A 15 -3.22 2.24 -4.93
N LEU A 16 -2.59 2.71 -3.85
CA LEU A 16 -2.14 1.86 -2.75
C LEU A 16 -3.27 1.41 -1.82
N PHE A 17 -4.36 2.17 -1.75
CA PHE A 17 -5.52 1.82 -0.93
C PHE A 17 -6.40 0.82 -1.66
N LYS A 18 -6.39 -0.42 -1.19
CA LYS A 18 -7.32 -1.44 -1.66
C LYS A 18 -7.82 -2.22 -0.45
N ALA A 19 -9.06 -1.93 -0.06
CA ALA A 19 -9.71 -2.67 1.01
C ALA A 19 -9.83 -4.13 0.59
N HIS A 20 -9.01 -4.97 1.21
CA HIS A 20 -9.11 -6.41 1.08
C HIS A 20 -10.09 -6.93 2.12
N ALA A 21 -10.82 -7.98 1.79
CA ALA A 21 -11.68 -8.62 2.77
C ALA A 21 -10.81 -9.19 3.92
N PRO A 22 -11.30 -9.23 5.17
CA PRO A 22 -10.50 -9.66 6.33
C PRO A 22 -9.96 -11.10 6.26
N PHE A 23 -10.43 -11.87 5.28
CA PHE A 23 -10.03 -13.25 4.98
C PHE A 23 -9.06 -13.37 3.79
N GLU A 24 -8.73 -12.27 3.11
CA GLU A 24 -7.72 -12.29 2.05
C GLU A 24 -6.32 -12.38 2.65
N VAL A 25 -5.66 -13.51 2.40
CA VAL A 25 -4.29 -13.78 2.84
C VAL A 25 -3.27 -13.37 1.76
N HIS A 26 -3.72 -13.14 0.52
CA HIS A 26 -2.87 -12.84 -0.62
C HIS A 26 -3.22 -11.47 -1.23
N CYS A 27 -2.20 -10.70 -1.58
CA CYS A 27 -2.36 -9.42 -2.23
C CYS A 27 -2.91 -9.59 -3.65
N ALA A 28 -3.98 -8.86 -4.01
CA ALA A 28 -4.56 -8.95 -5.35
C ALA A 28 -3.66 -8.36 -6.47
N ASN A 29 -2.54 -7.72 -6.13
CA ASN A 29 -1.65 -7.11 -7.11
C ASN A 29 -0.38 -7.94 -7.39
N CYS A 30 0.22 -8.54 -6.36
CA CYS A 30 1.44 -9.34 -6.52
C CYS A 30 1.31 -10.78 -6.02
N HIS A 31 0.14 -11.19 -5.53
CA HIS A 31 -0.15 -12.51 -4.95
C HIS A 31 0.74 -12.90 -3.75
N ALA A 32 1.54 -11.98 -3.24
CA ALA A 32 2.32 -12.19 -2.03
C ALA A 32 1.42 -12.22 -0.79
N ARG A 33 1.90 -12.87 0.27
CA ARG A 33 1.19 -12.96 1.54
C ARG A 33 1.02 -11.56 2.16
N LEU A 34 -0.21 -11.25 2.56
CA LEU A 34 -0.55 -10.06 3.33
C LEU A 34 -0.16 -10.25 4.79
N ASP A 35 0.22 -9.15 5.44
CA ASP A 35 0.46 -9.11 6.88
C ASP A 35 -0.86 -9.26 7.65
N GLY A 36 -0.82 -9.52 8.96
CA GLY A 36 -2.02 -9.66 9.80
C GLY A 36 -2.91 -8.41 9.85
N ARG A 37 -2.42 -7.28 9.32
CA ARG A 37 -3.14 -6.02 9.14
C ARG A 37 -3.71 -5.82 7.74
N GLY A 38 -3.52 -6.79 6.83
CA GLY A 38 -3.92 -6.71 5.42
C GLY A 38 -2.94 -5.95 4.53
N ASP A 39 -1.78 -5.53 5.03
CA ASP A 39 -0.78 -4.78 4.27
C ASP A 39 0.18 -5.71 3.52
N CYS A 40 0.46 -5.43 2.26
CA CYS A 40 1.37 -6.22 1.43
C CYS A 40 2.82 -5.74 1.61
N ALA A 41 3.64 -6.57 2.27
CA ALA A 41 5.05 -6.29 2.45
C ALA A 41 5.86 -6.28 1.13
N THR A 42 5.36 -6.89 0.06
CA THR A 42 6.10 -7.02 -1.20
C THR A 42 5.88 -5.86 -2.16
N CYS A 43 4.62 -5.48 -2.42
CA CYS A 43 4.29 -4.48 -3.44
C CYS A 43 3.82 -3.13 -2.90
N GLY A 44 3.76 -2.96 -1.58
CA GLY A 44 3.37 -1.69 -0.96
C GLY A 44 1.88 -1.56 -0.66
N LEU A 45 1.05 -2.52 -1.05
CA LEU A 45 -0.41 -2.36 -1.06
C LEU A 45 -0.99 -2.32 0.37
N ILE A 46 -1.84 -1.34 0.65
CA ILE A 46 -2.45 -1.13 1.96
C ILE A 46 -3.86 -1.71 1.93
N GLY A 47 -4.09 -2.76 2.73
CA GLY A 47 -5.37 -3.48 2.83
C GLY A 47 -6.50 -2.70 3.51
N ARG A 48 -6.30 -1.40 3.75
CA ARG A 48 -7.18 -0.52 4.50
C ARG A 48 -7.64 0.62 3.60
N SER A 49 -8.88 1.03 3.78
CA SER A 49 -9.44 2.20 3.10
C SER A 49 -8.75 3.47 3.57
N GLU A 50 -8.75 4.50 2.72
CA GLU A 50 -8.23 5.83 3.08
C GLU A 50 -8.86 6.36 4.38
N ALA A 51 -10.17 6.21 4.57
CA ALA A 51 -10.86 6.65 5.78
C ALA A 51 -10.30 6.04 7.08
N GLU A 52 -9.86 4.77 7.04
CA GLU A 52 -9.25 4.09 8.19
C GLU A 52 -7.83 4.58 8.43
N ILE A 53 -7.10 4.90 7.36
CA ILE A 53 -5.76 5.50 7.44
C ILE A 53 -5.85 6.93 7.99
N ALA A 54 -6.83 7.73 7.54
CA ALA A 54 -7.07 9.07 8.03
C ALA A 54 -7.42 9.08 9.53
N LYS A 55 -8.30 8.17 9.99
CA LYS A 55 -8.57 8.00 11.43
C LYS A 55 -7.32 7.61 12.21
N ARG A 56 -6.51 6.69 11.70
CA ARG A 56 -5.22 6.34 12.32
C ARG A 56 -4.24 7.50 12.33
N ALA A 57 -4.20 8.33 11.30
CA ALA A 57 -3.37 9.52 11.28
C ALA A 57 -3.74 10.54 12.37
N GLN A 58 -5.02 10.58 12.78
CA GLN A 58 -5.47 11.43 13.89
C GLN A 58 -5.03 10.88 15.26
N VAL A 59 -4.99 9.55 15.42
CA VAL A 59 -4.64 8.89 16.69
C VAL A 59 -3.13 8.71 16.84
N ASP A 60 -2.46 8.31 15.76
CA ASP A 60 -1.02 8.04 15.67
C ASP A 60 -0.45 8.56 14.34
N PRO A 61 -0.20 9.87 14.23
CA PRO A 61 0.31 10.49 13.00
C PRO A 61 1.71 9.97 12.64
N ALA A 62 2.56 9.74 13.63
CA ALA A 62 3.95 9.33 13.42
C ALA A 62 4.06 7.91 12.86
N GLY A 63 3.33 6.94 13.43
CA GLY A 63 3.34 5.57 12.90
C GLY A 63 2.61 5.47 11.55
N THR A 64 1.57 6.28 11.33
CA THR A 64 0.88 6.34 10.04
C THR A 64 1.77 6.93 8.94
N ALA A 65 2.49 8.03 9.21
CA ALA A 65 3.44 8.61 8.27
C ALA A 65 4.53 7.59 7.90
N LYS A 66 5.16 6.95 8.91
CA LYS A 66 6.19 5.93 8.67
C LYS A 66 5.67 4.74 7.86
N LEU A 67 4.43 4.33 8.09
CA LEU A 67 3.79 3.27 7.32
C LEU A 67 3.60 3.69 5.86
N LEU A 68 3.02 4.86 5.62
CA LEU A 68 2.79 5.38 4.27
C LEU A 68 4.12 5.55 3.52
N GLU A 69 5.13 6.16 4.13
CA GLU A 69 6.48 6.30 3.55
C GLU A 69 7.06 4.94 3.15
N THR A 70 6.97 3.95 4.05
CA THR A 70 7.48 2.60 3.79
C THR A 70 6.73 1.93 2.63
N GLN A 71 5.41 2.06 2.58
CA GLN A 71 4.56 1.43 1.56
C GLN A 71 4.71 2.12 0.20
N ILE A 72 4.80 3.45 0.17
CA ILE A 72 5.10 4.25 -1.02
C ILE A 72 6.48 3.90 -1.56
N ALA A 73 7.51 3.86 -0.70
CA ALA A 73 8.86 3.46 -1.10
C ALA A 73 8.87 2.05 -1.68
N ARG A 74 8.16 1.10 -1.05
CA ARG A 74 7.98 -0.26 -1.58
C ARG A 74 7.27 -0.25 -2.92
N ARG A 75 6.20 0.53 -3.11
CA ARG A 75 5.47 0.63 -4.38
C ARG A 75 6.34 1.20 -5.50
N LYS A 76 7.12 2.25 -5.19
CA LYS A 76 8.07 2.88 -6.12
C LYS A 76 9.24 1.93 -6.45
N ALA A 77 9.71 1.15 -5.48
CA ALA A 77 10.76 0.15 -5.68
C ALA A 77 10.26 -1.16 -6.31
N PHE A 78 8.96 -1.46 -6.18
CA PHE A 78 8.34 -2.65 -6.73
C PHE A 78 8.27 -2.53 -8.25
N LYS A 79 9.32 -3.03 -8.89
CA LYS A 79 9.30 -3.36 -10.32
C LYS A 79 8.64 -4.73 -10.45
N PRO A 80 7.45 -4.86 -11.08
CA PRO A 80 6.91 -6.16 -11.39
C PRO A 80 7.89 -6.86 -12.33
N ALA A 81 8.59 -7.87 -11.82
CA ALA A 81 9.38 -8.76 -12.66
C ALA A 81 8.41 -9.55 -13.56
N GLY A 82 8.03 -8.98 -14.71
CA GLY A 82 7.22 -9.70 -15.71
C GLY A 82 6.03 -8.97 -16.33
N ARG A 83 6.11 -7.67 -16.66
CA ARG A 83 5.32 -7.12 -17.78
C ARG A 83 6.20 -6.63 -18.93
N GLU A 84 7.22 -7.42 -19.24
CA GLU A 84 8.04 -7.23 -20.46
C GLU A 84 7.86 -8.36 -21.49
N LYS A 85 6.86 -9.24 -21.36
CA LYS A 85 6.51 -10.22 -22.41
C LYS A 85 5.00 -10.53 -22.48
N SER A 86 4.23 -9.60 -23.04
CA SER A 86 3.00 -9.92 -23.81
C SER A 86 2.69 -8.80 -24.79
N GLN A 87 3.75 -8.27 -25.41
CA GLN A 87 3.66 -7.68 -26.73
C GLN A 87 4.54 -8.62 -27.58
N GLU A 88 4.00 -9.12 -28.69
CA GLU A 88 4.69 -9.96 -29.69
C GLU A 88 4.82 -11.47 -29.37
N ARG A 89 3.78 -12.24 -29.71
CA ARG A 89 3.93 -13.42 -30.55
C ARG A 89 2.63 -13.78 -31.26
#